data_AF-A0A7X8ABX0-F1
#
_entry.id   AF-A0A7X8ABX0-F1
#
_cell.length_a   1.000
_cell.length_b   1.000
_cell.length_c   1.000
_cell.angle_alpha   90.00
_cell.angle_beta   90.00
_cell.angle_gamma   90.00
#
_symmetry.space_group_name_H-M   'P 1'
#
loop_
_entity.id
_entity.type
_entity.pdbx_description
1 polymer ?
#
loop_
_entity_poly.entity_id
_entity_poly.type
_entity_poly.pdbx_seq_one_letter_code
_entity_poly.pdbx_strand_id
1 'polypeptide(L)'
;MKKLSILIFIVLYSLSAMAQQGKSFVHVDFKTIKEEVNSHPEDIATLIESVAKLDTTLSVEKIAMAYFCSSYSQNYLKASNMERALYDLRNKKDYENLLLKSNEVLRMNPLNCTALSTAMYACIALKKADNEKDYYTKRLSNILYAISRTGDGSKEYPFYVTSVPDEYLLMQYWFNLWEYKQQSLFKNCDKIDLKKTSELYSNKEIYFEITRVLEIENAMFSK
;
A
#
# COMPACT_ATOMS: atom_id res chain seq x y z
N MET A 1 22.50 42.41 -29.66
CA MET A 1 21.83 42.37 -28.33
C MET A 1 20.37 41.89 -28.42
N LYS A 2 19.47 42.53 -29.19
CA LYS A 2 18.05 42.09 -29.31
C LYS A 2 17.84 40.62 -29.70
N LYS A 3 18.64 40.06 -30.63
CA LYS A 3 18.55 38.64 -31.04
C LYS A 3 19.00 37.65 -29.95
N LEU A 4 19.95 38.06 -29.09
CA LEU A 4 20.44 37.23 -27.99
C LEU A 4 19.44 37.22 -26.82
N SER A 5 18.76 38.34 -26.57
CA SER A 5 17.70 38.46 -25.56
C SER A 5 16.47 37.60 -25.91
N ILE A 6 16.11 37.49 -27.20
CA ILE A 6 14.98 36.64 -27.65
C ILE A 6 15.31 35.15 -27.45
N LEU A 7 16.55 34.74 -27.73
CA LEU A 7 16.97 33.35 -27.56
C LEU A 7 16.96 32.92 -26.08
N ILE A 8 17.37 33.82 -25.17
CA ILE A 8 17.35 33.57 -23.71
C ILE A 8 15.92 33.43 -23.20
N PHE A 9 14.97 34.24 -23.71
CA PHE A 9 13.56 34.13 -23.33
C PHE A 9 12.91 32.81 -23.77
N ILE A 10 13.27 32.30 -24.96
CA ILE A 10 12.75 31.02 -25.47
C ILE A 10 13.27 29.84 -24.64
N VAL A 11 14.55 29.85 -24.26
CA VAL A 11 15.16 28.80 -23.43
C VAL A 11 14.54 28.78 -22.02
N LEU A 12 14.30 29.95 -21.42
CA LEU A 12 13.64 30.06 -20.10
C LEU A 12 12.17 29.60 -20.14
N TYR A 13 11.46 29.81 -21.24
CA TYR A 13 10.09 29.31 -21.42
C TYR A 13 10.02 27.77 -21.59
N SER A 14 11.01 27.17 -22.26
CA SER A 14 11.08 25.70 -22.36
C SER A 14 11.42 25.02 -21.02
N LEU A 15 12.19 25.68 -20.15
CA LEU A 15 12.53 25.17 -18.82
C LEU A 15 11.33 25.20 -17.85
N SER A 16 10.47 26.21 -17.93
CA SER A 16 9.23 26.26 -17.13
C SER A 16 8.15 25.28 -17.60
N ALA A 17 8.10 24.96 -18.90
CA ALA A 17 7.19 23.95 -19.43
C ALA A 17 7.55 22.51 -19.00
N MET A 18 8.84 22.21 -18.81
CA MET A 18 9.27 20.92 -18.23
C MET A 18 9.09 20.83 -16.71
N ALA A 19 9.07 21.97 -16.02
CA ALA A 19 8.81 22.03 -14.57
C ALA A 19 7.33 21.83 -14.18
N GLN A 20 6.43 21.79 -15.16
CA GLN A 20 4.99 21.56 -14.99
C GLN A 20 4.51 20.19 -15.48
N GLN A 21 5.38 19.17 -15.54
CA GLN A 21 4.88 17.81 -15.38
C GLN A 21 4.41 17.66 -13.92
N GLY A 22 3.13 17.97 -13.68
CA GLY A 22 2.50 17.78 -12.37
C GLY A 22 2.77 16.37 -11.85
N LYS A 23 2.82 16.21 -10.51
CA LYS A 23 2.95 14.89 -9.89
C LYS A 23 1.86 13.97 -10.47
N SER A 24 2.27 12.93 -11.19
CA SER A 24 1.33 11.92 -11.70
C SER A 24 1.17 10.83 -10.65
N PHE A 25 -0.03 10.75 -10.08
CA PHE A 25 -0.43 9.72 -9.13
C PHE A 25 -1.22 8.62 -9.84
N VAL A 26 -1.13 7.40 -9.31
CA VAL A 26 -2.01 6.30 -9.69
C VAL A 26 -3.42 6.66 -9.24
N HIS A 27 -4.32 6.87 -10.19
CA HIS A 27 -5.72 7.19 -9.90
C HIS A 27 -6.44 5.95 -9.37
N VAL A 28 -7.18 6.12 -8.27
CA VAL A 28 -7.97 5.06 -7.64
C VAL A 28 -9.44 5.46 -7.69
N ASP A 29 -10.22 4.69 -8.45
CA ASP A 29 -11.68 4.79 -8.48
C ASP A 29 -12.27 3.44 -8.09
N PHE A 30 -12.78 3.35 -6.86
CA PHE A 30 -13.35 2.12 -6.32
C PHE A 30 -14.58 1.63 -7.10
N LYS A 31 -15.32 2.51 -7.77
CA LYS A 31 -16.45 2.11 -8.61
C LYS A 31 -15.94 1.36 -9.84
N THR A 32 -14.99 1.97 -10.55
CA THR A 32 -14.36 1.37 -11.74
C THR A 32 -13.66 0.05 -11.37
N ILE A 33 -12.93 0.01 -10.25
CA ILE A 33 -12.27 -1.22 -9.76
C ILE A 33 -13.30 -2.33 -9.48
N LYS A 34 -14.44 -2.01 -8.86
CA LYS A 34 -15.49 -2.99 -8.59
C LYS A 34 -16.10 -3.53 -9.88
N GLU A 35 -16.34 -2.67 -10.87
CA GLU A 35 -16.84 -3.06 -12.19
C GLU A 35 -15.85 -3.99 -12.91
N GLU A 36 -14.55 -3.68 -12.84
CA GLU A 36 -13.48 -4.51 -13.42
C GLU A 36 -13.44 -5.91 -12.78
N VAL A 37 -13.47 -6.00 -11.46
CA VAL A 37 -13.48 -7.29 -10.74
C VAL A 37 -14.68 -8.15 -11.12
N ASN A 38 -15.85 -7.54 -11.33
CA ASN A 38 -17.05 -8.27 -11.71
C ASN A 38 -17.04 -8.69 -13.19
N SER A 39 -16.44 -7.89 -14.06
CA SER A 39 -16.44 -8.12 -15.52
C SER A 39 -15.31 -9.05 -15.95
N HIS A 40 -14.18 -9.02 -15.25
CA HIS A 40 -12.94 -9.71 -15.61
C HIS A 40 -12.30 -10.48 -14.43
N PRO A 41 -13.05 -11.36 -13.74
CA PRO A 41 -12.57 -12.00 -12.51
C PRO A 41 -11.34 -12.90 -12.72
N GLU A 42 -11.22 -13.57 -13.87
CA GLU A 42 -10.07 -14.42 -14.19
C GLU A 42 -8.80 -13.59 -14.45
N ASP A 43 -8.92 -12.51 -15.22
CA ASP A 43 -7.81 -11.60 -15.51
C ASP A 43 -7.28 -10.94 -14.23
N ILE A 44 -8.19 -10.56 -13.33
CA ILE A 44 -7.82 -10.04 -12.01
C ILE A 44 -7.11 -11.10 -11.15
N ALA A 45 -7.59 -12.35 -11.15
CA ALA A 45 -6.92 -13.43 -10.43
C ALA A 45 -5.50 -13.69 -10.96
N THR A 46 -5.33 -13.70 -12.29
CA THR A 46 -4.00 -13.80 -12.93
C THR A 46 -3.11 -12.62 -12.55
N LEU A 47 -3.63 -11.40 -12.56
CA LEU A 47 -2.88 -10.20 -12.18
C LEU A 47 -2.40 -10.27 -10.72
N ILE A 48 -3.27 -10.67 -9.79
CA ILE A 48 -2.92 -10.86 -8.37
C ILE A 48 -1.81 -11.89 -8.22
N GLU A 49 -1.89 -13.00 -8.94
CA GLU A 49 -0.84 -14.02 -8.94
C GLU A 49 0.49 -13.50 -9.49
N SER A 50 0.48 -12.76 -10.60
CA SER A 50 1.71 -12.20 -11.18
C SER A 50 2.40 -11.23 -10.24
N VAL A 51 1.63 -10.38 -9.53
CA VAL A 51 2.18 -9.51 -8.48
C VAL A 51 2.77 -10.34 -7.34
N ALA A 52 2.07 -11.37 -6.87
CA ALA A 52 2.54 -12.23 -5.79
C ALA A 52 3.81 -13.00 -6.14
N LYS A 53 4.01 -13.33 -7.42
CA LYS A 53 5.21 -13.97 -7.98
C LYS A 53 6.34 -13.00 -8.29
N LEU A 54 6.20 -11.71 -7.96
CA LEU A 54 7.18 -10.66 -8.23
C LEU A 54 7.52 -10.50 -9.71
N ASP A 55 6.52 -10.57 -10.59
CA ASP A 55 6.69 -10.28 -12.01
C ASP A 55 7.18 -8.82 -12.20
N THR A 56 8.44 -8.68 -12.59
CA THR A 56 9.12 -7.39 -12.73
C THR A 56 8.72 -6.63 -13.99
N THR A 57 7.90 -7.22 -14.87
CA THR A 57 7.40 -6.57 -16.08
C THR A 57 6.15 -5.73 -15.81
N LEU A 58 5.52 -5.88 -14.65
CA LEU A 58 4.33 -5.15 -14.27
C LEU A 58 4.64 -3.68 -13.95
N SER A 59 3.87 -2.79 -14.56
CA SER A 59 3.84 -1.36 -14.20
C SER A 59 3.28 -1.17 -12.78
N VAL A 60 3.63 -0.06 -12.13
CA VAL A 60 3.13 0.24 -10.78
C VAL A 60 1.60 0.38 -10.71
N GLU A 61 0.98 0.87 -11.79
CA GLU A 61 -0.47 0.97 -11.95
C GLU A 61 -1.13 -0.40 -11.90
N LYS A 62 -0.50 -1.41 -12.52
CA LYS A 62 -0.98 -2.81 -12.49
C LYS A 62 -0.81 -3.44 -11.11
N ILE A 63 0.28 -3.12 -10.40
CA ILE A 63 0.48 -3.58 -9.02
C ILE A 63 -0.59 -2.96 -8.10
N ALA A 64 -0.83 -1.66 -8.21
CA ALA A 64 -1.87 -0.96 -7.46
C ALA A 64 -3.26 -1.52 -7.77
N MET A 65 -3.57 -1.73 -9.06
CA MET A 65 -4.82 -2.36 -9.48
C MET A 65 -5.01 -3.73 -8.83
N ALA A 66 -3.99 -4.59 -8.84
CA ALA A 66 -4.05 -5.90 -8.21
C ALA A 66 -4.35 -5.80 -6.70
N TYR A 67 -3.66 -4.90 -6.01
CA TYR A 67 -3.87 -4.65 -4.58
C TYR A 67 -5.30 -4.23 -4.28
N PHE A 68 -5.84 -3.21 -4.96
CA PHE A 68 -7.21 -2.74 -4.71
C PHE A 68 -8.27 -3.75 -5.16
N CYS A 69 -8.07 -4.42 -6.30
CA CYS A 69 -8.97 -5.47 -6.77
C CYS A 69 -9.06 -6.64 -5.79
N SER A 70 -7.94 -7.02 -5.16
CA SER A 70 -7.91 -8.10 -4.17
C SER A 70 -8.94 -7.89 -3.05
N SER A 71 -9.19 -6.63 -2.67
CA SER A 71 -10.12 -6.23 -1.61
C SER A 71 -11.59 -6.57 -1.89
N TYR A 72 -11.97 -6.81 -3.14
CA TYR A 72 -13.33 -7.18 -3.53
C TYR A 72 -13.58 -8.70 -3.52
N SER A 73 -12.54 -9.51 -3.33
CA SER A 73 -12.69 -10.97 -3.29
C SER A 73 -13.30 -11.44 -1.96
N GLN A 74 -14.08 -12.52 -1.99
CA GLN A 74 -14.55 -13.17 -0.74
C GLN A 74 -13.39 -13.70 0.11
N ASN A 75 -12.28 -14.08 -0.53
CA ASN A 75 -11.08 -14.56 0.15
C ASN A 75 -10.38 -13.45 0.92
N TYR A 76 -10.51 -12.19 0.51
CA TYR A 76 -10.00 -11.05 1.28
C TYR A 76 -10.64 -10.99 2.66
N LEU A 77 -11.97 -11.03 2.77
CA LEU A 77 -12.66 -11.00 4.07
C LEU A 77 -12.27 -12.19 4.96
N LYS A 78 -12.13 -13.39 4.37
CA LYS A 78 -11.68 -14.58 5.11
C LYS A 78 -10.26 -14.39 5.64
N ALA A 79 -9.35 -13.87 4.80
CA ALA A 79 -7.97 -13.57 5.18
C ALA A 79 -7.91 -12.53 6.31
N SER A 80 -8.65 -11.42 6.20
CA SER A 80 -8.70 -10.37 7.23
C SER A 80 -9.21 -10.87 8.57
N ASN A 81 -10.23 -11.74 8.57
CA ASN A 81 -10.73 -12.37 9.81
C ASN A 81 -9.69 -13.24 10.52
N MET A 82 -8.69 -13.73 9.80
CA MET A 82 -7.61 -14.56 10.35
C MET A 82 -6.43 -13.74 10.88
N GLU A 83 -6.36 -12.44 10.60
CA GLU A 83 -5.26 -11.58 11.06
C GLU A 83 -5.20 -11.47 12.59
N ARG A 84 -6.34 -11.55 13.29
CA ARG A 84 -6.36 -11.56 14.77
C ARG A 84 -5.47 -12.66 15.36
N ALA A 85 -5.48 -13.85 14.74
CA ALA A 85 -4.63 -14.95 15.18
C ALA A 85 -3.13 -14.66 15.01
N LEU A 86 -2.75 -13.86 14.02
CA LEU A 86 -1.36 -13.42 13.83
C LEU A 86 -0.89 -12.54 15.00
N TYR A 87 -1.73 -11.60 15.44
CA TYR A 87 -1.42 -10.76 16.60
C TYR A 87 -1.23 -11.59 17.87
N ASP A 88 -2.11 -12.57 18.12
CA ASP A 88 -2.02 -13.44 19.29
C ASP A 88 -0.74 -14.28 19.30
N LEU A 89 -0.40 -14.89 18.16
CA LEU A 89 0.82 -15.68 17.99
C LEU A 89 2.08 -14.81 18.14
N ARG A 90 2.06 -13.59 17.60
CA ARG A 90 3.16 -12.62 17.75
C ARG A 90 3.37 -12.22 19.21
N ASN A 91 2.29 -11.94 19.95
CA ASN A 91 2.35 -11.59 21.37
C ASN A 91 2.89 -12.74 22.23
N LYS A 92 2.53 -13.98 21.88
CA LYS A 92 3.06 -15.20 22.50
C LYS A 92 4.50 -15.53 22.09
N LYS A 93 5.06 -14.80 21.11
CA LYS A 93 6.38 -15.07 20.50
C LYS A 93 6.48 -16.49 19.90
N ASP A 94 5.35 -17.05 19.48
CA ASP A 94 5.27 -18.35 18.83
C ASP A 94 5.56 -18.20 17.33
N TYR A 95 6.83 -17.99 17.00
CA TYR A 95 7.23 -17.57 15.66
C TYR A 95 7.08 -18.67 14.60
N GLU A 96 7.15 -19.94 14.98
CA GLU A 96 6.93 -21.06 14.06
C GLU A 96 5.47 -21.08 13.60
N ASN A 97 4.52 -21.08 14.55
CA ASN A 97 3.10 -21.01 14.21
C ASN A 97 2.72 -19.67 13.57
N LEU A 98 3.38 -18.58 13.94
CA LEU A 98 3.20 -17.27 13.32
C LEU A 98 3.54 -17.31 11.82
N LEU A 99 4.65 -17.95 11.43
CA LEU A 99 5.04 -18.11 10.04
C LEU A 99 4.08 -19.04 9.28
N LEU A 100 3.67 -20.15 9.91
CA LEU A 100 2.69 -21.08 9.33
C LEU A 100 1.35 -20.40 9.07
N LYS A 101 0.81 -19.69 10.06
CA LYS A 101 -0.46 -18.98 9.95
C LYS A 101 -0.39 -17.81 8.96
N SER A 102 0.73 -17.07 8.94
CA SER A 102 0.95 -16.02 7.92
C SER A 102 0.87 -16.61 6.50
N ASN A 103 1.49 -17.75 6.26
CA ASN A 103 1.42 -18.42 4.96
C ASN A 103 0.03 -18.95 4.62
N GLU A 104 -0.78 -19.32 5.61
CA GLU A 104 -2.19 -19.65 5.40
C GLU A 104 -3.01 -18.43 4.95
N VAL A 105 -2.80 -17.27 5.58
CA VAL A 105 -3.40 -16.00 5.16
C VAL A 105 -3.00 -15.65 3.72
N LEU A 106 -1.70 -15.79 3.40
CA LEU A 106 -1.15 -15.49 2.06
C LEU A 106 -1.66 -16.43 0.96
N ARG A 107 -2.10 -17.65 1.29
CA ARG A 107 -2.75 -18.53 0.31
C ARG A 107 -4.15 -18.05 -0.10
N MET A 108 -4.86 -17.35 0.79
CA MET A 108 -6.18 -16.78 0.48
C MET A 108 -6.08 -15.39 -0.12
N ASN A 109 -5.22 -14.54 0.44
CA ASN A 109 -4.92 -13.21 -0.09
C ASN A 109 -3.40 -13.05 -0.25
N PRO A 110 -2.85 -13.31 -1.45
CA PRO A 110 -1.43 -13.19 -1.72
C PRO A 110 -0.86 -11.77 -1.54
N LEU A 111 -1.70 -10.73 -1.49
CA LEU A 111 -1.25 -9.34 -1.36
C LEU A 111 -1.52 -8.78 0.04
N ASN A 112 -1.80 -9.63 1.03
CA ASN A 112 -2.03 -9.21 2.41
C ASN A 112 -0.75 -8.69 3.08
N CYS A 113 -0.63 -7.38 3.27
CA CYS A 113 0.58 -6.75 3.84
C CYS A 113 0.83 -7.13 5.30
N THR A 114 -0.23 -7.31 6.11
CA THR A 114 -0.10 -7.79 7.51
C THR A 114 0.57 -9.15 7.55
N ALA A 115 0.14 -10.10 6.72
CA ALA A 115 0.71 -11.44 6.67
C ALA A 115 2.13 -11.44 6.09
N LEU A 116 2.42 -10.61 5.06
CA LEU A 116 3.78 -10.46 4.52
C LEU A 116 4.75 -9.90 5.57
N SER A 117 4.38 -8.79 6.22
CA SER A 117 5.22 -8.17 7.26
C SER A 117 5.41 -9.09 8.47
N THR A 118 4.37 -9.83 8.84
CA THR A 118 4.41 -10.80 9.94
C THR A 118 5.28 -12.01 9.60
N ALA A 119 5.18 -12.56 8.38
CA ALA A 119 6.04 -13.65 7.93
C ALA A 119 7.52 -13.21 7.89
N MET A 120 7.80 -12.02 7.36
CA MET A 120 9.14 -11.42 7.40
C MET A 120 9.66 -11.32 8.84
N TYR A 121 8.85 -10.81 9.77
CA TYR A 121 9.23 -10.70 11.19
C TYR A 121 9.51 -12.07 11.82
N ALA A 122 8.68 -13.07 11.54
CA ALA A 122 8.88 -14.45 12.00
C ALA A 122 10.17 -15.05 11.45
N CYS A 123 10.49 -14.85 10.17
CA CYS A 123 11.75 -15.28 9.56
C CYS A 123 12.97 -14.69 10.28
N ILE A 124 12.94 -13.39 10.62
CA ILE A 124 14.01 -12.72 11.38
C ILE A 124 14.16 -13.34 12.76
N ALA A 125 13.04 -13.51 13.49
CA ALA A 125 13.05 -14.06 14.84
C ALA A 125 13.56 -15.51 14.90
N LEU A 126 13.23 -16.31 13.88
CA LEU A 126 13.66 -17.69 13.72
C LEU A 126 15.06 -17.83 13.11
N LYS A 127 15.73 -16.72 12.75
CA LYS A 127 17.03 -16.71 12.05
C LYS A 127 17.02 -17.58 10.78
N LYS A 128 15.93 -17.51 10.01
CA LYS A 128 15.81 -18.17 8.70
C LYS A 128 16.83 -17.62 7.71
N ALA A 129 17.06 -18.35 6.63
CA ALA A 129 17.97 -17.91 5.59
C ALA A 129 17.49 -16.59 4.95
N ASP A 130 18.43 -15.77 4.50
CA ASP A 130 18.11 -14.43 3.97
C ASP A 130 17.14 -14.47 2.80
N ASN A 131 17.22 -15.50 1.94
CA ASN A 131 16.30 -15.67 0.82
C ASN A 131 14.84 -15.85 1.25
N GLU A 132 14.57 -16.52 2.39
CA GLU A 132 13.23 -16.68 2.93
C GLU A 132 12.67 -15.34 3.42
N LYS A 133 13.48 -14.57 4.14
CA LYS A 133 13.10 -13.22 4.60
C LYS A 133 12.87 -12.28 3.41
N ASP A 134 13.83 -12.25 2.48
CA ASP A 134 13.82 -11.37 1.30
C ASP A 134 12.61 -11.62 0.40
N TYR A 135 12.12 -12.85 0.34
CA TYR A 135 10.91 -13.20 -0.40
C TYR A 135 9.69 -12.38 0.09
N TYR A 136 9.46 -12.32 1.40
CA TYR A 136 8.37 -11.54 1.97
C TYR A 136 8.64 -10.04 1.90
N THR A 137 9.88 -9.61 2.15
CA THR A 137 10.28 -8.19 2.09
C THR A 137 10.02 -7.62 0.69
N LYS A 138 10.47 -8.28 -0.39
CA LYS A 138 10.28 -7.79 -1.76
C LYS A 138 8.81 -7.66 -2.13
N ARG A 139 7.98 -8.63 -1.73
CA ARG A 139 6.53 -8.60 -1.97
C ARG A 139 5.88 -7.43 -1.24
N LEU A 140 6.20 -7.24 0.04
CA LEU A 140 5.68 -6.12 0.82
C LEU A 140 6.12 -4.78 0.22
N SER A 141 7.41 -4.62 -0.09
CA SER A 141 7.95 -3.39 -0.68
C SER A 141 7.28 -3.05 -2.02
N ASN A 142 7.00 -4.02 -2.89
CA ASN A 142 6.32 -3.76 -4.16
C ASN A 142 4.89 -3.22 -3.95
N ILE A 143 4.16 -3.75 -2.97
CA ILE A 143 2.79 -3.31 -2.66
C ILE A 143 2.82 -1.92 -2.01
N LEU A 144 3.68 -1.71 -1.01
CA LEU A 144 3.84 -0.41 -0.36
C LEU A 144 4.31 0.66 -1.35
N TYR A 145 5.19 0.30 -2.30
CA TYR A 145 5.56 1.19 -3.39
C TYR A 145 4.33 1.59 -4.19
N ALA A 146 3.50 0.64 -4.63
CA ALA A 146 2.30 0.93 -5.39
C ALA A 146 1.31 1.83 -4.64
N ILE A 147 1.09 1.57 -3.34
CA ILE A 147 0.28 2.43 -2.46
C ILE A 147 0.87 3.85 -2.39
N SER A 148 2.20 3.97 -2.21
CA SER A 148 2.88 5.27 -2.16
C SER A 148 2.76 6.10 -3.45
N ARG A 149 2.35 5.48 -4.56
CA ARG A 149 2.13 6.16 -5.84
C ARG A 149 0.71 6.67 -6.03
N THR A 150 -0.22 6.41 -5.11
CA THR A 150 -1.62 6.85 -5.20
C THR A 150 -1.84 8.30 -4.79
N GLY A 151 -0.89 8.89 -4.09
CA GLY A 151 -0.95 10.27 -3.61
C GLY A 151 0.40 10.74 -3.07
N ASP A 152 0.40 11.85 -2.35
CA ASP A 152 1.56 12.31 -1.56
C ASP A 152 1.24 12.44 -0.06
N GLY A 153 0.11 11.87 0.36
CA GLY A 153 -0.37 11.88 1.74
C GLY A 153 -0.83 13.26 2.20
N SER A 154 -0.93 14.25 1.31
CA SER A 154 -1.60 15.51 1.61
C SER A 154 -3.11 15.32 1.67
N LYS A 155 -3.81 16.31 2.22
CA LYS A 155 -5.27 16.34 2.22
C LYS A 155 -5.90 16.33 0.82
N GLU A 156 -5.20 16.87 -0.18
CA GLU A 156 -5.68 16.91 -1.57
C GLU A 156 -5.40 15.60 -2.30
N TYR A 157 -4.26 14.97 -2.01
CA TYR A 157 -3.81 13.71 -2.61
C TYR A 157 -3.45 12.69 -1.53
N PRO A 158 -4.44 12.14 -0.79
CA PRO A 158 -4.20 11.14 0.24
C PRO A 158 -3.68 9.83 -0.37
N PHE A 159 -3.05 8.97 0.45
CA PHE A 159 -2.73 7.61 0.04
C PHE A 159 -3.96 6.71 0.16
N TYR A 160 -4.25 5.88 -0.84
CA TYR A 160 -5.39 4.97 -0.80
C TYR A 160 -4.99 3.62 -0.21
N VAL A 161 -5.78 3.12 0.74
CA VAL A 161 -5.53 1.83 1.40
C VAL A 161 -6.80 0.98 1.47
N THR A 162 -6.63 -0.32 1.72
CA THR A 162 -7.76 -1.27 1.88
C THR A 162 -7.90 -1.78 3.31
N SER A 163 -6.92 -1.50 4.18
CA SER A 163 -6.98 -1.82 5.61
C SER A 163 -6.19 -0.80 6.44
N VAL A 164 -6.61 -0.57 7.69
CA VAL A 164 -5.89 0.29 8.65
C VAL A 164 -4.44 -0.17 8.87
N PRO A 165 -4.12 -1.48 9.01
CA PRO A 165 -2.73 -1.94 9.08
C PRO A 165 -1.83 -1.46 7.94
N ASP A 166 -2.36 -1.32 6.72
CA ASP A 166 -1.59 -0.87 5.56
C ASP A 166 -1.08 0.57 5.72
N GLU A 167 -1.83 1.43 6.42
CA GLU A 167 -1.42 2.82 6.72
C GLU A 167 -0.14 2.84 7.55
N TYR A 168 -0.14 2.06 8.62
CA TYR A 168 0.99 1.93 9.53
C TYR A 168 2.18 1.26 8.86
N LEU A 169 1.94 0.25 8.02
CA LEU A 169 3.01 -0.41 7.28
C LEU A 169 3.65 0.53 6.26
N LEU A 170 2.85 1.33 5.54
CA LEU A 170 3.38 2.36 4.65
C LEU A 170 4.20 3.40 5.42
N MET A 171 3.67 3.93 6.53
CA MET A 171 4.40 4.87 7.37
C MET A 171 5.73 4.31 7.85
N GLN A 172 5.73 3.10 8.44
CA GLN A 172 6.89 2.53 9.12
C GLN A 172 7.93 1.98 8.15
N TYR A 173 7.50 1.19 7.17
CA TYR A 173 8.42 0.47 6.28
C TYR A 173 8.78 1.25 5.02
N TRP A 174 7.89 2.13 4.54
CA TRP A 174 8.16 2.93 3.34
C TRP A 174 8.73 4.31 3.68
N PHE A 175 8.12 5.01 4.63
CA PHE A 175 8.54 6.38 4.99
C PHE A 175 9.42 6.49 6.23
N ASN A 176 9.68 5.38 6.94
CA ASN A 176 10.42 5.38 8.21
C ASN A 176 9.82 6.31 9.30
N LEU A 177 8.48 6.35 9.36
CA LEU A 177 7.70 7.13 10.31
C LEU A 177 7.10 6.23 11.38
N TRP A 178 7.79 6.11 12.52
CA TRP A 178 7.38 5.25 13.65
C TRP A 178 6.61 5.97 14.74
N GLU A 179 6.72 7.30 14.80
CA GLU A 179 6.22 8.11 15.91
C GLU A 179 5.14 9.09 15.43
N TYR A 180 3.92 8.92 15.95
CA TYR A 180 2.80 9.84 15.72
C TYR A 180 2.18 10.30 17.04
N LYS A 181 1.44 11.42 16.99
CA LYS A 181 0.79 12.07 18.12
C LYS A 181 -0.62 11.54 18.32
N GLN A 182 -1.41 11.60 17.26
CA GLN A 182 -2.81 11.20 17.27
C GLN A 182 -3.28 10.86 15.86
N GLN A 183 -4.35 10.07 15.80
CA GLN A 183 -5.13 9.80 14.60
C GLN A 183 -6.52 10.42 14.78
N SER A 184 -7.09 10.93 13.70
CA SER A 184 -8.44 11.51 13.68
C SER A 184 -9.09 11.30 12.32
N LEU A 185 -10.42 11.16 12.29
CA LEU A 185 -11.17 11.08 11.06
C LEU A 185 -11.36 12.47 10.44
N PHE A 186 -10.99 12.61 9.17
CA PHE A 186 -11.23 13.80 8.35
C PHE A 186 -11.94 13.41 7.06
N LYS A 187 -13.28 13.58 7.01
CA LYS A 187 -14.13 13.06 5.92
C LYS A 187 -13.93 11.54 5.77
N ASN A 188 -13.62 11.06 4.56
CA ASN A 188 -13.31 9.65 4.28
C ASN A 188 -11.82 9.35 4.40
N CYS A 189 -11.08 10.18 5.16
CA CYS A 189 -9.67 9.96 5.37
C CYS A 189 -9.32 9.80 6.84
N ASP A 190 -8.44 8.85 7.13
CA ASP A 190 -7.69 8.88 8.37
C ASP A 190 -6.57 9.91 8.26
N LYS A 191 -6.56 10.86 9.20
CA LYS A 191 -5.51 11.87 9.36
C LYS A 191 -4.64 11.48 10.54
N ILE A 192 -3.34 11.35 10.30
CA ILE A 192 -2.35 11.09 11.34
C ILE A 192 -1.43 12.30 11.51
N ASP A 193 -1.40 12.86 12.72
CA ASP A 193 -0.48 13.94 13.09
C ASP A 193 0.85 13.33 13.54
N LEU A 194 1.92 13.58 12.78
CA LEU A 194 3.23 13.00 13.02
C LEU A 194 3.98 13.73 14.14
N LYS A 195 4.78 12.99 14.93
CA LYS A 195 5.71 13.61 15.90
C LYS A 195 6.93 14.18 15.21
N LYS A 196 7.40 13.51 14.16
CA LYS A 196 8.60 13.82 13.38
C LYS A 196 8.34 13.55 11.90
N THR A 197 9.09 14.23 11.06
CA THR A 197 9.19 13.97 9.62
C THR A 197 10.33 12.97 9.37
N SER A 198 10.47 12.51 8.13
CA SER A 198 11.63 11.74 7.68
C SER A 198 12.23 12.36 6.41
N GLU A 199 13.38 11.84 5.97
CA GLU A 199 13.97 12.20 4.67
C GLU A 199 13.04 11.84 3.49
N LEU A 200 12.15 10.86 3.70
CA LEU A 200 11.22 10.35 2.69
C LEU A 200 9.83 11.01 2.78
N TYR A 201 9.54 11.73 3.86
CA TYR A 201 8.25 12.39 4.08
C TYR A 201 8.37 13.63 4.97
N SER A 202 8.17 14.81 4.37
CA SER A 202 8.44 16.12 5.01
C SER A 202 7.20 16.79 5.64
N ASN A 203 5.99 16.31 5.38
CA ASN A 203 4.78 16.88 5.96
C ASN A 203 4.60 16.41 7.41
N LYS A 204 3.96 17.24 8.25
CA LYS A 204 3.65 16.91 9.65
C LYS A 204 2.35 16.14 9.82
N GLU A 205 1.57 16.05 8.75
CA GLU A 205 0.30 15.35 8.69
C GLU A 205 0.36 14.41 7.50
N ILE A 206 -0.20 13.21 7.64
CA ILE A 206 -0.36 12.24 6.56
C ILE A 206 -1.82 11.80 6.52
N TYR A 207 -2.39 11.75 5.32
CA TYR A 207 -3.79 11.41 5.07
C TYR A 207 -3.89 10.11 4.28
N PHE A 208 -4.77 9.23 4.74
CA PHE A 208 -5.10 7.96 4.10
C PHE A 208 -6.56 7.95 3.71
N GLU A 209 -6.88 7.68 2.44
CA GLU A 209 -8.25 7.49 1.96
C GLU A 209 -8.71 6.08 2.36
N ILE A 210 -9.79 6.03 3.14
CA ILE A 210 -10.26 4.82 3.83
C ILE A 210 -11.67 4.41 3.39
N THR A 211 -12.21 4.93 2.28
CA THR A 211 -13.56 4.56 1.82
C THR A 211 -13.71 3.04 1.71
N ARG A 212 -12.72 2.36 1.12
CA ARG A 212 -12.76 0.90 0.98
C ARG A 212 -12.63 0.16 2.33
N VAL A 213 -11.84 0.69 3.26
CA VAL A 213 -11.72 0.16 4.63
C VAL A 213 -13.09 0.16 5.30
N LEU A 214 -13.78 1.31 5.28
CA LEU A 214 -15.10 1.49 5.89
C LEU A 214 -16.15 0.56 5.27
N GLU A 215 -16.13 0.37 3.94
CA GLU A 215 -17.01 -0.59 3.26
C GLU A 215 -16.78 -2.04 3.73
N ILE A 216 -15.52 -2.43 3.88
CA ILE A 216 -15.13 -3.76 4.34
C ILE A 216 -15.57 -3.99 5.79
N GLU A 217 -15.30 -3.04 6.68
CA GLU A 217 -15.72 -3.11 8.08
C GLU A 217 -17.24 -3.21 8.20
N ASN A 218 -17.99 -2.38 7.49
CA ASN A 218 -19.44 -2.46 7.46
C ASN A 218 -19.95 -3.84 7.01
N ALA A 219 -19.29 -4.46 6.01
CA ALA A 219 -19.64 -5.81 5.56
C ALA A 219 -19.30 -6.91 6.60
N MET A 220 -18.32 -6.68 7.48
CA MET A 220 -18.00 -7.61 8.57
C MET A 220 -18.98 -7.50 9.74
N PHE A 221 -19.42 -6.29 10.09
CA PHE A 221 -20.32 -6.05 11.24
C PHE A 221 -21.82 -6.18 10.92
N SER A 222 -22.20 -6.23 9.65
CA SER A 222 -23.59 -6.41 9.21
C SER A 222 -24.03 -7.90 9.13
N LYS A 223 -23.25 -8.82 9.69
CA LYS A 223 -23.55 -10.25 9.80
C LYS A 223 -23.76 -10.66 11.24
#